data_AF-A0A925X6P6-F1
#
_entry.id   AF-A0A925X6P6-F1
#
_cell.length_a   1.000
_cell.length_b   1.000
_cell.length_c   1.000
_cell.angle_alpha   90.00
_cell.angle_beta   90.00
_cell.angle_gamma   90.00
#
_symmetry.space_group_name_H-M   'P 1'
#
loop_
_entity.id
_entity.type
_entity.pdbx_description
1 polymer ?
#
loop_
_entity_poly.entity_id
_entity_poly.type
_entity_poly.pdbx_seq_one_letter_code
_entity_poly.pdbx_strand_id
1 'polypeptide(L)'
;MFISKKKPYFPISEELRQYLFKYERNTTLPVNYTDLNRFSDAFPLLDKNGKDTLWETVVYPQYGLEDLFHNLRIVYAILKTNGDMSVMEHVYVDRIDYCTFGNSKPFRIRVVNQYNDNYDYFYIKRADASRLYGLELEHLLSPNRMNFLVTNETLIEEHIAGLPGDTFVNSYMNRQEANKVRIAKEFIKFNERCSVLLLGDMRSYNFVV
;
A
#
# COMPACT_ATOMS: atom_id res chain seq x y z
N MET A 1 -4.59 9.79 -18.00
CA MET A 1 -3.19 10.26 -18.09
C MET A 1 -2.31 9.04 -18.36
N PHE A 2 -1.65 8.95 -19.53
CA PHE A 2 -0.76 7.82 -19.83
C PHE A 2 0.66 8.16 -19.35
N ILE A 3 1.27 7.30 -18.53
CA ILE A 3 2.65 7.47 -18.05
C ILE A 3 3.60 7.31 -19.25
N SER A 4 4.32 8.37 -19.61
CA SER A 4 5.25 8.39 -20.76
C SER A 4 6.53 7.57 -20.53
N LYS A 5 6.96 7.43 -19.27
CA LYS A 5 8.12 6.62 -18.87
C LYS A 5 7.74 5.69 -17.74
N LYS A 6 7.63 4.39 -18.06
CA LYS A 6 7.42 3.35 -17.06
C LYS A 6 8.76 2.80 -16.60
N LYS A 7 8.87 2.58 -15.31
CA LYS A 7 10.00 1.86 -14.73
C LYS A 7 9.96 0.41 -15.23
N PRO A 8 11.10 -0.20 -15.61
CA PRO A 8 11.13 -1.61 -15.96
C PRO A 8 10.80 -2.48 -14.74
N TYR A 9 10.26 -3.67 -14.98
CA TYR A 9 10.02 -4.66 -13.94
C TYR A 9 11.33 -5.38 -13.60
N PHE A 10 11.69 -5.43 -12.33
CA PHE A 10 12.87 -6.15 -11.85
C PHE A 10 12.44 -7.42 -11.12
N PRO A 11 12.78 -8.62 -11.62
CA PRO A 11 12.44 -9.86 -10.97
C PRO A 11 13.18 -9.99 -9.62
N ILE A 12 12.57 -10.71 -8.68
CA ILE A 12 13.21 -11.04 -7.40
C ILE A 12 14.25 -12.12 -7.65
N SER A 13 15.52 -11.82 -7.41
CA SER A 13 16.61 -12.79 -7.50
C SER A 13 16.53 -13.83 -6.38
N GLU A 14 17.22 -14.95 -6.56
CA GLU A 14 17.24 -16.01 -5.55
C GLU A 14 17.88 -15.55 -4.23
N GLU A 15 18.93 -14.72 -4.30
CA GLU A 15 19.59 -14.13 -3.14
C GLU A 15 18.64 -13.21 -2.37
N LEU A 16 17.82 -12.42 -3.08
CA LEU A 16 16.81 -11.58 -2.45
C LEU A 16 15.69 -12.43 -1.82
N ARG A 17 15.30 -13.55 -2.43
CA ARG A 17 14.33 -14.49 -1.81
C ARG A 17 14.86 -15.08 -0.52
N GLN A 18 16.11 -15.52 -0.51
CA GLN A 18 16.77 -16.05 0.69
C GLN A 18 16.87 -15.01 1.79
N TYR A 19 17.18 -13.76 1.43
CA TYR A 19 17.12 -12.63 2.37
C TYR A 19 15.71 -12.47 2.97
N LEU A 20 14.68 -12.39 2.13
CA LEU A 20 13.30 -12.20 2.59
C LEU A 20 12.83 -13.35 3.49
N PHE A 21 13.25 -14.58 3.21
CA PHE A 21 12.98 -15.73 4.07
C PHE A 21 13.70 -15.61 5.43
N LYS A 22 15.00 -15.28 5.41
CA LYS A 22 15.83 -15.14 6.61
C LYS A 22 15.31 -14.07 7.58
N TYR A 23 14.74 -12.99 7.05
CA TYR A 23 14.22 -11.86 7.84
C TYR A 23 12.70 -11.87 7.99
N GLU A 24 12.06 -13.05 7.83
CA GLU A 24 10.63 -13.25 8.10
C GLU A 24 9.70 -12.33 7.29
N ARG A 25 10.14 -11.91 6.10
CA ARG A 25 9.30 -11.18 5.13
C ARG A 25 8.56 -12.10 4.19
N ASN A 26 9.10 -13.30 3.97
CA ASN A 26 8.47 -14.30 3.13
C ASN A 26 7.52 -15.15 3.98
N THR A 27 6.27 -15.28 3.53
CA THR A 27 5.31 -16.20 4.15
C THR A 27 4.33 -16.75 3.13
N THR A 28 3.73 -17.90 3.44
CA THR A 28 2.66 -18.47 2.60
C THR A 28 1.36 -17.75 2.91
N LEU A 29 0.75 -17.15 1.88
CA LEU A 29 -0.48 -16.37 2.04
C LEU A 29 -1.59 -16.99 1.18
N PRO A 30 -2.85 -16.89 1.63
CA PRO A 30 -3.98 -17.50 0.94
C PRO A 30 -4.45 -16.71 -0.30
N VAL A 31 -3.80 -15.58 -0.62
CA VAL A 31 -4.13 -14.73 -1.76
C VAL A 31 -2.85 -14.36 -2.53
N ASN A 32 -2.87 -14.54 -3.84
CA ASN A 32 -1.88 -13.99 -4.75
C ASN A 32 -2.45 -12.82 -5.54
N TYR A 33 -1.57 -11.98 -6.09
CA TYR A 33 -1.95 -10.87 -6.98
C TYR A 33 -2.83 -11.34 -8.17
N THR A 34 -2.56 -12.53 -8.69
CA THR A 34 -3.30 -13.11 -9.81
C THR A 34 -4.75 -13.46 -9.48
N ASP A 35 -5.05 -13.77 -8.22
CA ASP A 35 -6.42 -14.09 -7.79
C ASP A 35 -7.31 -12.84 -7.84
N LEU A 36 -6.73 -11.67 -7.53
CA LEU A 36 -7.40 -10.37 -7.62
C LEU A 36 -7.67 -9.91 -9.06
N ASN A 37 -6.98 -10.45 -10.07
CA ASN A 37 -7.25 -10.10 -11.46
C ASN A 37 -8.52 -10.77 -12.02
N ARG A 38 -9.23 -11.58 -11.23
CA ARG A 38 -10.44 -12.31 -11.65
C ARG A 38 -11.74 -11.53 -11.43
N PHE A 39 -11.67 -10.21 -11.25
CA PHE A 39 -12.86 -9.36 -11.15
C PHE A 39 -13.66 -9.39 -12.47
N SER A 40 -14.99 -9.30 -12.39
CA SER A 40 -15.88 -9.29 -13.55
C SER A 40 -16.13 -7.89 -14.08
N ASP A 41 -16.18 -6.89 -13.18
CA ASP A 41 -16.52 -5.51 -13.50
C ASP A 41 -15.68 -4.53 -12.68
N ALA A 42 -15.59 -3.30 -13.17
CA ALA A 42 -14.87 -2.22 -12.52
C ALA A 42 -15.58 -0.87 -12.77
N PHE A 43 -15.61 0.00 -11.77
CA PHE A 43 -16.26 1.31 -11.83
C PHE A 43 -15.34 2.41 -11.30
N PRO A 44 -15.28 3.60 -11.92
CA PRO A 44 -14.45 4.70 -11.44
C PRO A 44 -14.77 5.07 -9.98
N LEU A 45 -13.74 5.16 -9.16
CA LEU A 45 -13.84 5.68 -7.80
C LEU A 45 -13.70 7.20 -7.86
N LEU A 46 -14.78 7.91 -7.54
CA LEU A 46 -14.78 9.37 -7.48
C LEU A 46 -14.50 9.85 -6.04
N ASP A 47 -13.85 11.02 -5.93
CA ASP A 47 -13.71 11.71 -4.65
C ASP A 47 -15.03 12.37 -4.23
N LYS A 48 -15.02 12.99 -3.05
CA LYS A 48 -16.19 13.71 -2.49
C LYS A 48 -16.72 14.86 -3.36
N ASN A 49 -15.94 15.33 -4.33
CA ASN A 49 -16.32 16.40 -5.25
C ASN A 49 -16.70 15.85 -6.64
N GLY A 50 -16.81 14.53 -6.79
CA GLY A 50 -17.09 13.87 -8.07
C GLY A 50 -15.89 13.81 -9.02
N LYS A 51 -14.68 14.12 -8.55
CA LYS A 51 -13.48 14.07 -9.37
C LYS A 51 -12.91 12.66 -9.40
N ASP A 52 -12.50 12.21 -10.58
CA ASP A 52 -11.87 10.91 -10.78
C ASP A 52 -10.58 10.78 -9.96
N THR A 53 -10.50 9.73 -9.13
CA THR A 53 -9.31 9.41 -8.33
C THR A 53 -8.28 8.59 -9.10
N LEU A 54 -8.60 8.15 -10.31
CA LEU A 54 -7.85 7.22 -11.17
C LEU A 54 -7.74 5.80 -10.58
N TRP A 55 -8.54 5.50 -9.57
CA TRP A 55 -8.78 4.16 -9.05
C TRP A 55 -10.14 3.68 -9.54
N GLU A 56 -10.28 2.37 -9.69
CA GLU A 56 -11.54 1.73 -10.03
C GLU A 56 -11.92 0.76 -8.93
N THR A 57 -13.14 0.83 -8.41
CA THR A 57 -13.68 -0.21 -7.53
C THR A 57 -14.00 -1.44 -8.37
N VAL A 58 -13.42 -2.58 -8.02
CA VAL A 58 -13.62 -3.84 -8.74
C VAL A 58 -14.65 -4.74 -8.06
N VAL A 59 -15.40 -5.47 -8.86
CA VAL A 59 -16.45 -6.40 -8.43
C VAL A 59 -16.08 -7.81 -8.87
N TYR A 60 -16.21 -8.77 -7.95
CA TYR A 60 -15.93 -10.17 -8.23
C TYR A 60 -17.21 -10.98 -8.38
N PRO A 61 -17.18 -12.09 -9.13
CA PRO A 61 -18.28 -13.05 -9.17
C PRO A 61 -18.69 -13.49 -7.76
N GLN A 62 -20.00 -13.65 -7.53
CA GLN A 62 -20.52 -14.12 -6.22
C GLN A 62 -19.91 -15.47 -5.83
N TYR A 63 -19.70 -16.34 -6.82
CA TYR A 63 -18.99 -17.60 -6.61
C TYR A 63 -17.52 -17.33 -6.27
N GLY A 64 -17.14 -17.57 -5.01
CA GLY A 64 -15.79 -17.37 -4.49
C GLY A 64 -15.51 -15.99 -3.89
N LEU A 65 -16.49 -15.07 -3.88
CA LEU A 65 -16.34 -13.75 -3.23
C LEU A 65 -16.09 -13.90 -1.73
N GLU A 66 -16.85 -14.78 -1.07
CA GLU A 66 -16.74 -15.04 0.37
C GLU A 66 -15.35 -15.60 0.72
N ASP A 67 -14.87 -16.57 -0.05
CA ASP A 67 -13.52 -17.14 0.11
C ASP A 67 -12.43 -16.09 -0.09
N LEU A 68 -12.55 -15.26 -1.13
CA LEU A 68 -11.60 -14.17 -1.37
C LEU A 68 -11.57 -13.20 -0.19
N PHE A 69 -12.74 -12.77 0.30
CA PHE A 69 -12.83 -11.80 1.40
C PHE A 69 -12.36 -12.41 2.72
N HIS A 70 -12.62 -13.69 2.95
CA HIS A 70 -12.06 -14.43 4.08
C HIS A 70 -10.52 -14.46 4.00
N ASN A 71 -9.96 -14.84 2.86
CA ASN A 71 -8.52 -14.91 2.66
C ASN A 71 -7.84 -13.54 2.78
N LEU A 72 -8.49 -12.46 2.33
CA LEU A 72 -8.00 -11.08 2.51
C LEU A 72 -8.00 -10.64 3.98
N ARG A 73 -8.96 -11.10 4.80
CA ARG A 73 -8.95 -10.86 6.25
C ARG A 73 -7.78 -11.59 6.93
N ILE A 74 -7.47 -12.82 6.51
CA ILE A 74 -6.29 -13.55 6.98
C ILE A 74 -5.02 -12.76 6.65
N VAL A 75 -4.87 -12.29 5.41
CA VAL A 75 -3.72 -11.47 4.99
C VAL A 75 -3.59 -10.22 5.86
N TYR A 76 -4.70 -9.53 6.13
CA TYR A 76 -4.71 -8.35 6.99
C TYR A 76 -4.26 -8.66 8.43
N ALA A 77 -4.76 -9.75 9.03
CA ALA A 77 -4.35 -10.18 10.37
C ALA A 77 -2.85 -10.52 10.43
N ILE A 78 -2.33 -11.28 9.47
CA ILE A 78 -0.90 -11.60 9.40
C ILE A 78 -0.06 -10.32 9.27
N LEU A 79 -0.49 -9.38 8.43
CA LEU A 79 0.23 -8.12 8.18
C LEU A 79 0.28 -7.20 9.42
N LYS A 80 -0.81 -7.12 10.19
CA LYS A 80 -0.95 -6.15 11.29
C LYS A 80 -0.54 -6.68 12.66
N THR A 81 -0.71 -7.97 12.92
CA THR A 81 -0.53 -8.54 14.26
C THR A 81 0.36 -9.78 14.27
N ASN A 82 1.22 -9.96 13.26
CA ASN A 82 2.05 -11.16 13.10
C ASN A 82 1.23 -12.47 13.21
N GLY A 83 -0.05 -12.43 12.80
CA GLY A 83 -0.92 -13.61 12.77
C GLY A 83 -1.82 -13.81 13.99
N ASP A 84 -1.99 -12.81 14.86
CA ASP A 84 -3.08 -12.85 15.85
C ASP A 84 -4.43 -12.74 15.12
N MET A 85 -5.08 -13.89 15.00
CA MET A 85 -6.34 -14.08 14.29
C MET A 85 -7.55 -13.47 15.01
N SER A 86 -7.43 -13.06 16.28
CA SER A 86 -8.53 -12.41 17.02
C SER A 86 -9.02 -11.13 16.33
N VAL A 87 -8.14 -10.45 15.58
CA VAL A 87 -8.50 -9.27 14.79
C VAL A 87 -9.53 -9.60 13.70
N MET A 88 -9.54 -10.81 13.16
CA MET A 88 -10.44 -11.20 12.06
C MET A 88 -11.92 -11.22 12.46
N GLU A 89 -12.21 -11.41 13.74
CA GLU A 89 -13.59 -11.47 14.25
C GLU A 89 -14.31 -10.12 14.13
N HIS A 90 -13.55 -9.03 14.07
CA HIS A 90 -14.08 -7.68 14.19
C HIS A 90 -13.77 -6.80 12.99
N VAL A 91 -13.24 -7.38 11.92
CA VAL A 91 -12.95 -6.65 10.67
C VAL A 91 -13.58 -7.34 9.47
N TYR A 92 -13.99 -6.53 8.49
CA TYR A 92 -14.46 -7.01 7.21
C TYR A 92 -13.83 -6.23 6.05
N VAL A 93 -13.73 -6.88 4.89
CA VAL A 93 -13.34 -6.20 3.65
C VAL A 93 -14.55 -5.45 3.12
N ASP A 94 -14.46 -4.11 3.10
CA ASP A 94 -15.51 -3.24 2.58
C ASP A 94 -15.44 -3.18 1.04
N ARG A 95 -14.22 -3.00 0.51
CA ARG A 95 -14.04 -2.74 -0.91
C ARG A 95 -12.62 -3.06 -1.39
N ILE A 96 -12.52 -3.38 -2.68
CA ILE A 96 -11.25 -3.58 -3.39
C ILE A 96 -11.17 -2.55 -4.52
N ASP A 97 -10.12 -1.74 -4.52
CA ASP A 97 -9.86 -0.73 -5.55
C ASP A 97 -8.63 -1.13 -6.37
N TYR A 98 -8.70 -1.00 -7.69
CA TYR A 98 -7.64 -1.27 -8.64
C TYR A 98 -7.09 0.02 -9.24
N CYS A 99 -5.77 0.16 -9.22
CA CYS A 99 -5.10 1.30 -9.82
C CYS A 99 -4.70 0.99 -11.26
N THR A 100 -5.33 1.67 -12.22
CA THR A 100 -5.12 1.42 -13.66
C THR A 100 -3.80 2.01 -14.20
N PHE A 101 -3.27 3.03 -13.53
CA PHE A 101 -2.12 3.79 -14.01
C PHE A 101 -0.79 3.39 -13.34
N GLY A 102 -0.81 2.83 -12.14
CA GLY A 102 0.40 2.48 -11.39
C GLY A 102 1.26 1.43 -12.12
N ASN A 103 2.59 1.51 -11.97
CA ASN A 103 3.50 0.59 -12.66
C ASN A 103 3.23 -0.89 -12.30
N SER A 104 3.00 -1.18 -11.02
CA SER A 104 2.64 -2.52 -10.53
C SER A 104 1.14 -2.81 -10.57
N LYS A 105 0.33 -1.86 -11.05
CA LYS A 105 -1.14 -1.87 -11.02
C LYS A 105 -1.69 -2.42 -9.70
N PRO A 106 -1.43 -1.71 -8.58
CA PRO A 106 -1.75 -2.22 -7.25
C PRO A 106 -3.25 -2.36 -7.03
N PHE A 107 -3.63 -3.34 -6.23
CA PHE A 107 -4.92 -3.40 -5.57
C PHE A 107 -4.80 -2.76 -4.19
N ARG A 108 -5.78 -1.95 -3.81
CA ARG A 108 -5.94 -1.39 -2.47
C ARG A 108 -7.16 -2.05 -1.84
N ILE A 109 -6.96 -2.70 -0.72
CA ILE A 109 -8.01 -3.40 0.02
C ILE A 109 -8.43 -2.50 1.17
N ARG A 110 -9.71 -2.13 1.23
CA ARG A 110 -10.28 -1.39 2.35
C ARG A 110 -10.83 -2.37 3.37
N VAL A 111 -10.34 -2.27 4.59
CA VAL A 111 -10.79 -3.07 5.73
C VAL A 111 -11.45 -2.15 6.74
N VAL A 112 -12.62 -2.52 7.25
CA VAL A 112 -13.37 -1.74 8.23
C VAL A 112 -13.49 -2.54 9.52
N ASN A 113 -13.26 -1.86 10.66
CA ASN A 113 -13.49 -2.41 11.99
C ASN A 113 -14.95 -2.21 12.39
N GLN A 114 -15.63 -3.29 12.77
CA GLN A 114 -17.05 -3.32 13.10
C GLN A 114 -17.40 -2.56 14.39
N TYR A 115 -16.44 -2.35 15.30
CA TYR A 115 -16.74 -1.72 16.59
C TYR A 115 -16.75 -0.20 16.57
N ASN A 116 -15.95 0.41 15.71
CA ASN A 116 -15.74 1.86 15.69
C ASN A 116 -15.83 2.49 14.31
N ASP A 117 -16.20 1.71 13.28
CA ASP A 117 -16.28 2.10 11.87
C ASP A 117 -14.99 2.73 11.31
N ASN A 118 -13.87 2.58 12.02
CA ASN A 118 -12.58 2.99 11.51
C ASN A 118 -12.17 2.05 10.39
N TYR A 119 -11.60 2.62 9.34
CA TYR A 119 -11.10 1.87 8.21
C TYR A 119 -9.59 1.97 8.11
N ASP A 120 -9.00 0.93 7.56
CA ASP A 120 -7.60 0.85 7.20
C ASP A 120 -7.48 0.33 5.77
N TYR A 121 -6.28 0.48 5.21
CA TYR A 121 -5.94 -0.07 3.91
C TYR A 121 -4.70 -0.94 3.99
N PHE A 122 -4.60 -1.85 3.04
CA PHE A 122 -3.34 -2.44 2.64
C PHE A 122 -3.33 -2.64 1.13
N TYR A 123 -2.15 -2.84 0.57
CA TYR A 123 -1.96 -2.92 -0.87
C TYR A 123 -1.42 -4.28 -1.27
N ILE A 124 -1.98 -4.86 -2.33
CA ILE A 124 -1.48 -6.06 -2.98
C ILE A 124 -0.94 -5.66 -4.35
N LYS A 125 0.32 -5.98 -4.61
CA LYS A 125 1.06 -5.58 -5.80
C LYS A 125 1.75 -6.78 -6.42
N ARG A 126 2.06 -6.69 -7.71
CA ARG A 126 3.11 -7.53 -8.29
C ARG A 126 4.42 -7.19 -7.58
N ALA A 127 5.11 -8.21 -7.10
CA ALA A 127 6.36 -8.03 -6.40
C ALA A 127 7.45 -7.57 -7.39
N ASP A 128 8.24 -6.59 -6.99
CA ASP A 128 9.28 -5.99 -7.81
C ASP A 128 10.49 -5.73 -6.92
N ALA A 129 11.66 -6.24 -7.31
CA ALA A 129 12.85 -6.23 -6.46
C ALA A 129 13.18 -4.82 -5.96
N SER A 130 13.09 -3.82 -6.83
CA SER A 130 13.37 -2.43 -6.44
C SER A 130 12.33 -1.79 -5.51
N ARG A 131 11.06 -2.24 -5.49
CA ARG A 131 10.13 -1.86 -4.40
C ARG A 131 10.51 -2.56 -3.10
N LEU A 132 10.87 -3.84 -3.14
CA LEU A 132 11.28 -4.60 -1.95
C LEU A 132 12.51 -4.00 -1.27
N TYR A 133 13.54 -3.65 -2.04
CA TYR A 133 14.70 -2.93 -1.50
C TYR A 133 14.31 -1.59 -0.88
N GLY A 134 13.41 -0.84 -1.53
CA GLY A 134 12.91 0.42 -0.97
C GLY A 134 12.17 0.23 0.36
N LEU A 135 11.30 -0.79 0.44
CA LEU A 135 10.58 -1.15 1.67
C LEU A 135 11.52 -1.55 2.80
N GLU A 136 12.56 -2.34 2.50
CA GLU A 136 13.55 -2.73 3.52
C GLU A 136 14.37 -1.54 4.02
N LEU A 137 14.85 -0.69 3.11
CA LEU A 137 15.56 0.52 3.50
C LEU A 137 14.69 1.43 4.37
N GLU A 138 13.43 1.60 3.99
CA GLU A 138 12.46 2.35 4.80
C GLU A 138 12.27 1.70 6.17
N HIS A 139 12.08 0.38 6.23
CA HIS A 139 11.92 -0.34 7.49
C HIS A 139 13.14 -0.22 8.43
N LEU A 140 14.36 -0.24 7.87
CA LEU A 140 15.59 -0.18 8.65
C LEU A 140 15.94 1.22 9.14
N LEU A 141 15.53 2.26 8.42
CA LEU A 141 16.08 3.61 8.57
C LEU A 141 15.03 4.66 8.94
N SER A 142 13.75 4.36 8.73
CA SER A 142 12.65 5.18 9.19
C SER A 142 12.35 4.89 10.66
N PRO A 143 11.99 5.91 11.46
CA PRO A 143 11.43 5.68 12.79
C PRO A 143 10.09 4.94 12.73
N ASN A 144 9.36 5.06 11.62
CA ASN A 144 8.14 4.32 11.38
C ASN A 144 8.47 3.03 10.63
N ARG A 145 8.35 1.90 11.33
CA ARG A 145 8.48 0.57 10.72
C ARG A 145 7.24 0.28 9.91
N MET A 146 7.41 0.06 8.62
CA MET A 146 6.35 -0.40 7.74
C MET A 146 6.36 -1.93 7.69
N ASN A 147 5.18 -2.53 7.79
CA ASN A 147 5.01 -3.96 7.60
C ASN A 147 4.75 -4.28 6.13
N PHE A 148 5.42 -5.32 5.65
CA PHE A 148 5.17 -5.87 4.32
C PHE A 148 5.52 -7.35 4.30
N LEU A 149 4.86 -8.08 3.41
CA LEU A 149 4.99 -9.51 3.23
C LEU A 149 5.15 -9.84 1.75
N VAL A 150 5.89 -10.88 1.46
CA VAL A 150 6.11 -11.37 0.10
C VAL A 150 5.71 -12.85 0.04
N THR A 151 4.94 -13.19 -0.98
CA THR A 151 4.65 -14.59 -1.32
C THR A 151 4.75 -14.75 -2.84
N ASN A 152 5.55 -15.70 -3.32
CA ASN A 152 5.76 -15.90 -4.76
C ASN A 152 6.15 -14.60 -5.52
N GLU A 153 5.26 -14.13 -6.41
CA GLU A 153 5.35 -12.88 -7.17
C GLU A 153 4.39 -11.79 -6.65
N THR A 154 3.92 -11.94 -5.41
CA THR A 154 2.96 -11.05 -4.74
C THR A 154 3.65 -10.33 -3.59
N LEU A 155 3.50 -9.01 -3.58
CA LEU A 155 3.90 -8.13 -2.49
C LEU A 155 2.64 -7.61 -1.81
N ILE A 156 2.55 -7.76 -0.50
CA ILE A 156 1.56 -7.11 0.36
C ILE A 156 2.29 -6.06 1.19
N GLU A 157 1.82 -4.82 1.15
CA GLU A 157 2.39 -3.73 1.96
C GLU A 157 1.30 -2.99 2.73
N GLU A 158 1.64 -2.58 3.94
CA GLU A 158 0.79 -1.77 4.80
C GLU A 158 0.53 -0.39 4.20
N HIS A 159 -0.63 0.19 4.52
CA HIS A 159 -0.89 1.58 4.17
C HIS A 159 -0.11 2.54 5.06
N ILE A 160 0.60 3.46 4.42
CA ILE A 160 1.20 4.61 5.10
C ILE A 160 0.11 5.67 5.28
N ALA A 161 -0.32 5.87 6.52
CA ALA A 161 -1.32 6.87 6.87
C ALA A 161 -0.74 8.31 6.82
N GLY A 162 -1.53 9.24 6.30
CA GLY A 162 -1.31 10.68 6.40
C GLY A 162 -1.78 11.43 5.15
N LEU A 163 -1.37 12.69 5.00
CA LEU A 163 -1.85 13.54 3.90
C LEU A 163 -0.84 13.63 2.75
N PRO A 164 -1.22 13.35 1.49
CA PRO A 164 -0.38 13.60 0.34
C PRO A 164 0.17 15.03 0.34
N GLY A 165 1.46 15.17 0.05
CA GLY A 165 2.18 16.44 0.18
C GLY A 165 1.63 17.54 -0.72
N ASP A 166 1.18 17.19 -1.92
CA ASP A 166 0.49 18.12 -2.82
C ASP A 166 -0.84 18.63 -2.24
N THR A 167 -1.62 17.74 -1.64
CA THR A 167 -2.88 18.07 -0.97
C THR A 167 -2.63 18.93 0.26
N PHE A 168 -1.60 18.59 1.05
CA PHE A 168 -1.15 19.40 2.19
C PHE A 168 -0.77 20.81 1.75
N VAL A 169 0.09 20.94 0.73
CA VAL A 169 0.55 22.23 0.21
C VAL A 169 -0.62 23.09 -0.28
N ASN A 170 -1.54 22.51 -1.04
CA ASN A 170 -2.66 23.25 -1.63
C ASN A 170 -3.74 23.63 -0.62
N SER A 171 -4.02 22.79 0.37
CA SER A 171 -5.22 22.93 1.22
C SER A 171 -4.93 23.26 2.69
N TYR A 172 -3.69 23.08 3.18
CA TYR A 172 -3.34 23.15 4.60
C TYR A 172 -2.15 24.07 4.91
N MET A 173 -1.19 24.24 4.00
CA MET A 173 0.05 25.00 4.24
C MET A 173 -0.15 26.46 4.69
N ASN A 174 -1.23 27.09 4.25
CA ASN A 174 -1.54 28.49 4.56
C ASN A 174 -2.52 28.67 5.73
N ARG A 175 -2.94 27.58 6.38
CA ARG A 175 -3.80 27.68 7.57
C ARG A 175 -2.99 28.15 8.78
N GLN A 176 -3.67 28.79 9.73
CA GLN A 176 -3.02 29.38 10.90
C GLN A 176 -2.39 28.32 11.82
N GLU A 177 -2.94 27.10 11.82
CA GLU A 177 -2.45 25.97 12.60
C GLU A 177 -1.19 25.32 11.98
N ALA A 178 -0.85 25.64 10.73
CA ALA A 178 0.30 25.04 10.05
C ALA A 178 1.62 25.60 10.60
N ASN A 179 2.36 24.77 11.33
CA ASN A 179 3.68 25.13 11.83
C ASN A 179 4.75 24.98 10.72
N LYS A 180 4.92 26.05 9.93
CA LYS A 180 5.86 26.10 8.79
C LYS A 180 7.31 25.78 9.19
N VAL A 181 7.74 26.20 10.39
CA VAL A 181 9.10 25.94 10.89
C VAL A 181 9.29 24.44 11.17
N ARG A 182 8.30 23.78 11.78
CA ARG A 182 8.35 22.32 12.02
C ARG A 182 8.34 21.55 10.70
N ILE A 183 7.50 21.95 9.75
CA ILE A 183 7.45 21.33 8.41
C ILE A 183 8.79 21.45 7.69
N ALA A 184 9.42 22.63 7.72
CA ALA A 184 10.74 22.82 7.13
C ALA A 184 11.81 21.93 7.79
N LYS A 185 11.78 21.80 9.12
CA LYS A 185 12.70 20.90 9.84
C LYS A 185 12.50 19.44 9.45
N GLU A 186 11.26 18.96 9.37
CA GLU A 186 10.98 17.58 8.95
C GLU A 186 11.32 17.36 7.48
N PHE A 187 11.09 18.35 6.61
CA PHE A 187 11.48 18.28 5.21
C PHE A 187 13.01 18.20 5.03
N ILE A 188 13.80 18.96 5.80
CA ILE A 188 15.27 18.87 5.75
C ILE A 188 15.72 17.48 6.20
N LYS A 189 15.23 16.96 7.33
CA LYS A 189 15.54 15.60 7.80
C LYS A 189 15.16 14.54 6.75
N PHE A 190 14.00 14.71 6.13
CA PHE A 190 13.50 13.83 5.08
C PHE A 190 14.41 13.87 3.84
N ASN A 191 14.80 15.06 3.39
CA ASN A 191 15.65 15.23 2.22
C ASN A 191 17.07 14.68 2.47
N GLU A 192 17.63 14.86 3.67
CA GLU A 192 18.89 14.24 4.08
C GLU A 192 18.78 12.71 4.06
N ARG A 193 17.69 12.14 4.60
CA ARG A 193 17.41 10.70 4.50
C ARG A 193 17.31 10.26 3.04
N CYS A 194 16.59 10.98 2.18
CA CYS A 194 16.48 10.64 0.74
C CYS A 194 17.79 10.82 -0.04
N SER A 195 18.67 11.72 0.40
CA SER A 195 19.95 11.96 -0.27
C SER A 195 20.96 10.87 0.09
N VAL A 196 20.91 10.36 1.31
CA VAL A 196 21.74 9.24 1.78
C VAL A 196 21.13 7.89 1.39
N LEU A 197 19.81 7.82 1.21
CA LEU A 197 19.05 6.58 1.02
C LEU A 197 18.27 6.65 -0.27
N LEU A 198 18.48 5.66 -1.15
CA LEU A 198 17.75 5.45 -2.40
C LEU A 198 16.27 5.08 -2.15
N LEU A 199 15.52 5.97 -1.49
CA LEU A 199 14.09 5.84 -1.24
C LEU A 199 13.39 5.90 -2.60
N GLY A 200 13.06 4.72 -3.12
CA GLY A 200 12.46 4.54 -4.44
C GLY A 200 11.07 5.20 -4.59
N ASP A 201 10.75 5.58 -5.83
CA ASP A 201 9.46 6.11 -6.33
C ASP A 201 8.72 7.11 -5.41
N MET A 202 9.50 8.00 -4.82
CA MET A 202 9.04 9.20 -4.12
C MET A 202 8.50 10.24 -5.12
N ARG A 203 7.19 10.45 -5.15
CA ARG A 203 6.54 11.54 -5.90
C ARG A 203 5.85 12.50 -4.94
N SER A 204 5.55 13.73 -5.35
CA SER A 204 4.92 14.73 -4.48
C SER A 204 3.57 14.28 -3.90
N TYR A 205 2.83 13.43 -4.61
CA TYR A 205 1.59 12.81 -4.13
C TYR A 205 1.81 11.55 -3.27
N ASN A 206 3.04 11.01 -3.24
CA ASN A 206 3.43 9.88 -2.39
C ASN A 206 4.11 10.35 -1.10
N PHE A 207 4.56 11.61 -1.02
CA PHE A 207 5.06 12.17 0.23
C PHE A 207 3.88 12.35 1.18
N VAL A 208 3.97 11.77 2.36
CA VAL A 208 2.91 11.81 3.36
C VAL A 208 3.34 12.72 4.51
N VAL A 209 2.55 13.77 4.77
CA VAL A 209 2.74 14.77 5.85
C VAL A 209 1.92 14.40 7.07
#